data_AF-A0A6G3MGT5-F1
#
_entry.id   AF-A0A6G3MGT5-F1
#
_cell.length_a   1.000
_cell.length_b   1.000
_cell.length_c   1.000
_cell.angle_alpha   90.00
_cell.angle_beta   90.00
_cell.angle_gamma   90.00
#
_symmetry.space_group_name_H-M   'P 1'
#
loop_
_entity.id
_entity.type
_entity.pdbx_description
1 polymer ?
#
loop_
_entity_poly.entity_id
_entity_poly.type
_entity_poly.pdbx_seq_one_letter_code
_entity_poly.pdbx_strand_id
1 'polypeptide(L)'
;MESNSRENTKMRLLKFHMGNICIYKRYACRRYTSPFYRNKCYAIPKIEYCDYETGNRHCINGAIDINCEKDRTPLCRNDICNRNGICKIINNKINCNCNKGYKGKYCTNLICPNDCNGNGYCIHPGACVCNYNYFGKFCDEYPCSENVVNRCQNGGICSHWNNSIKCQCPYDYIKGKYCHKLSCGNGCINGKCKFIPNETILKCSCYKNWYGAECSI
;
A
#
# COMPACT_ATOMS: atom_id res chain seq x y z
N MET A 1 -12.06 29.12 -51.92
CA MET A 1 -13.36 29.77 -52.06
C MET A 1 -14.41 28.83 -51.52
N GLU A 2 -14.96 29.19 -50.37
CA GLU A 2 -16.05 28.51 -49.68
C GLU A 2 -17.28 28.43 -50.59
N SER A 3 -17.97 27.28 -50.59
CA SER A 3 -19.38 27.26 -50.96
C SER A 3 -20.11 26.25 -50.07
N ASN A 4 -20.69 26.81 -49.01
CA ASN A 4 -21.93 26.42 -48.35
C ASN A 4 -22.55 25.08 -48.77
N SER A 5 -22.43 24.07 -47.89
CA SER A 5 -23.49 23.07 -47.77
C SER A 5 -24.08 23.18 -46.37
N ARG A 6 -25.37 23.53 -46.29
CA ARG A 6 -26.09 23.72 -45.02
C ARG A 6 -26.00 22.43 -44.18
N GLU A 7 -25.29 22.48 -43.06
CA GLU A 7 -25.22 21.38 -42.08
C GLU A 7 -26.54 21.26 -41.30
N ASN A 8 -27.52 20.54 -41.85
CA ASN A 8 -28.72 20.19 -41.10
C ASN A 8 -28.44 18.94 -40.24
N THR A 9 -27.99 19.13 -39.01
CA THR A 9 -27.88 18.05 -38.02
C THR A 9 -29.29 17.68 -37.54
N LYS A 10 -29.82 16.53 -37.97
CA LYS A 10 -31.13 16.05 -37.52
C LYS A 10 -30.95 15.07 -36.37
N MET A 11 -31.55 15.36 -35.22
CA MET A 11 -31.61 14.42 -34.10
C MET A 11 -32.65 13.34 -34.36
N ARG A 12 -32.29 12.07 -34.13
CA ARG A 12 -33.21 10.93 -34.24
C ARG A 12 -33.18 10.13 -32.94
N LEU A 13 -34.35 9.94 -32.33
CA LEU A 13 -34.56 9.07 -31.18
C LEU A 13 -35.02 7.71 -31.69
N LEU A 14 -34.33 6.63 -31.33
CA LEU A 14 -34.72 5.26 -31.63
C LEU A 14 -35.00 4.51 -30.33
N LYS A 15 -36.16 3.85 -30.25
CA LYS A 15 -36.58 3.00 -29.13
C LYS A 15 -36.27 1.54 -29.48
N PHE A 16 -35.52 0.88 -28.63
CA PHE A 16 -35.24 -0.55 -28.71
C PHE A 16 -35.89 -1.26 -27.53
N HIS A 17 -36.37 -2.48 -27.73
CA HIS A 17 -37.01 -3.30 -26.70
C HIS A 17 -36.15 -4.51 -26.39
N MET A 18 -35.87 -4.75 -25.11
CA MET A 18 -35.18 -5.95 -24.60
C MET A 18 -35.91 -6.44 -23.35
N GLY A 19 -36.94 -7.27 -23.53
CA GLY A 19 -37.83 -7.68 -22.43
C GLY A 19 -38.66 -6.51 -21.88
N ASN A 20 -38.77 -6.40 -20.56
CA ASN A 20 -39.50 -5.33 -19.85
C ASN A 20 -38.73 -3.99 -19.80
N ILE A 21 -37.59 -3.90 -20.47
CA ILE A 21 -36.75 -2.70 -20.54
C ILE A 21 -36.81 -2.14 -21.96
N CYS A 22 -37.10 -0.84 -22.06
CA CYS A 22 -36.94 -0.09 -23.30
C CYS A 22 -35.71 0.81 -23.24
N ILE A 23 -34.92 0.84 -24.32
CA ILE A 23 -33.69 1.62 -24.44
C ILE A 23 -33.89 2.68 -25.50
N TYR A 24 -33.79 3.95 -25.12
CA TYR A 24 -33.76 5.06 -26.07
C TYR A 24 -32.30 5.39 -26.42
N LYS A 25 -31.99 5.34 -27.71
CA LYS A 25 -30.71 5.82 -28.24
C LYS A 25 -30.95 7.08 -29.07
N ARG A 26 -30.28 8.17 -28.70
CA ARG A 26 -30.22 9.39 -29.51
C ARG A 26 -29.08 9.29 -30.51
N TYR A 27 -29.35 9.64 -31.75
CA TYR A 27 -28.34 9.73 -32.80
C TYR A 27 -28.34 11.15 -33.35
N ALA A 28 -27.14 11.72 -33.48
CA ALA A 28 -26.95 12.92 -34.29
C ALA A 28 -26.50 12.47 -35.67
N CYS A 29 -27.32 12.81 -36.67
CA CYS A 29 -27.09 12.45 -38.05
C CYS A 29 -26.65 13.68 -38.83
N ARG A 30 -25.45 13.59 -39.43
CA ARG A 30 -25.00 14.56 -40.42
C ARG A 30 -25.48 14.11 -41.81
N ARG A 31 -26.25 15.00 -42.45
CA ARG A 31 -26.66 14.84 -43.85
C ARG A 31 -25.72 15.60 -44.75
N TYR A 32 -25.17 14.92 -45.75
CA TYR A 32 -24.36 15.53 -46.79
C TYR A 32 -25.23 15.69 -48.05
N THR A 33 -25.16 16.85 -48.69
CA THR A 33 -25.88 17.11 -49.95
C THR A 33 -25.14 16.57 -51.18
N SER A 34 -23.89 16.16 -51.02
CA SER A 34 -23.06 15.60 -52.09
C SER A 34 -23.32 14.10 -52.29
N PRO A 35 -23.52 13.63 -53.54
CA PRO A 35 -23.76 12.21 -53.85
C PRO A 35 -22.56 11.30 -53.54
N PHE A 36 -21.38 11.88 -53.34
CA PHE A 36 -20.16 11.13 -52.98
C PHE A 36 -20.05 10.82 -51.48
N TYR A 37 -20.84 11.47 -50.62
CA TYR A 37 -20.75 11.30 -49.18
C TYR A 37 -22.03 10.65 -48.62
N ARG A 38 -21.86 9.52 -47.91
CA ARG A 38 -22.99 8.88 -47.21
C ARG A 38 -23.30 9.63 -45.91
N ASN A 39 -24.59 9.73 -45.59
CA ASN A 39 -25.06 10.23 -44.29
C ASN A 39 -24.45 9.40 -43.15
N LYS A 40 -23.90 10.07 -42.14
CA LYS A 40 -23.32 9.41 -40.96
C LYS A 40 -24.12 9.79 -39.72
N CYS A 41 -24.55 8.79 -38.96
CA CYS A 41 -25.17 8.96 -37.66
C CYS A 41 -24.23 8.45 -36.58
N TYR A 42 -23.96 9.26 -35.56
CA TYR A 42 -23.20 8.84 -34.39
C TYR A 42 -24.13 8.72 -33.20
N ALA A 43 -23.96 7.66 -32.41
CA ALA A 43 -24.69 7.47 -31.17
C ALA A 43 -24.24 8.53 -30.16
N ILE A 44 -25.20 9.25 -29.59
CA ILE A 44 -24.94 10.15 -28.47
C ILE A 44 -25.02 9.29 -27.21
N PRO A 45 -24.00 9.29 -26.33
CA PRO A 45 -23.88 8.36 -25.19
C PRO A 45 -24.90 8.59 -24.06
N LYS A 46 -26.01 9.28 -24.32
CA LYS A 46 -27.11 9.48 -23.37
C LYS A 46 -28.17 8.41 -23.63
N ILE A 47 -28.09 7.33 -22.85
CA ILE A 47 -29.04 6.23 -22.88
C ILE A 47 -30.09 6.50 -21.79
N GLU A 48 -31.36 6.61 -22.18
CA GLU A 48 -32.50 6.58 -21.27
C GLU A 48 -33.05 5.15 -21.31
N TYR A 49 -33.24 4.49 -20.16
CA TYR A 49 -34.00 3.25 -20.12
C TYR A 49 -35.33 3.47 -19.41
N CYS A 50 -36.38 2.80 -19.86
CA CYS A 50 -37.70 2.85 -19.24
C CYS A 50 -38.09 1.49 -18.68
N ASP A 51 -38.68 1.52 -17.51
CA ASP A 51 -39.36 0.38 -16.88
C ASP A 51 -40.78 0.31 -17.45
N TYR A 52 -41.14 -0.81 -18.08
CA TYR A 52 -42.42 -0.97 -18.77
C TYR A 52 -43.61 -1.13 -17.80
N GLU A 53 -43.37 -1.58 -16.57
CA GLU A 53 -44.42 -1.82 -15.57
C GLU A 53 -44.80 -0.51 -14.85
N THR A 54 -43.82 0.36 -14.62
CA THR A 54 -44.03 1.62 -13.91
C THR A 54 -44.11 2.85 -14.82
N GLY A 55 -43.74 2.71 -16.10
CA GLY A 55 -43.66 3.83 -17.05
C GLY A 55 -42.55 4.84 -16.77
N ASN A 56 -41.70 4.58 -15.77
CA ASN A 56 -40.65 5.49 -15.32
C ASN A 56 -39.47 5.48 -16.28
N ARG A 57 -38.93 6.68 -16.56
CA ARG A 57 -37.70 6.87 -17.33
C ARG A 57 -36.51 7.05 -16.39
N HIS A 58 -35.43 6.32 -16.64
CA HIS A 58 -34.20 6.37 -15.88
C HIS A 58 -33.06 6.89 -16.76
N CYS A 59 -32.36 7.91 -16.25
CA CYS A 59 -31.16 8.42 -16.88
C CYS A 59 -29.93 7.61 -16.48
N ILE A 60 -29.09 7.25 -17.46
CA ILE A 60 -27.77 6.67 -17.17
C ILE A 60 -26.79 7.78 -16.74
N ASN A 61 -25.82 7.43 -15.90
CA ASN A 61 -24.81 8.34 -15.32
C ASN A 61 -25.34 9.43 -14.36
N GLY A 62 -26.58 9.29 -13.87
CA GLY A 62 -27.08 10.11 -12.77
C GLY A 62 -27.56 11.52 -13.16
N ALA A 63 -27.99 11.74 -14.40
CA ALA A 63 -28.76 12.93 -14.74
C ALA A 63 -30.12 12.94 -14.01
N ILE A 64 -30.63 14.12 -13.65
CA ILE A 64 -31.74 14.28 -12.68
C ILE A 64 -33.02 14.86 -13.26
N ASP A 65 -32.99 15.44 -14.44
CA ASP A 65 -34.18 15.96 -15.08
C ASP A 65 -34.83 14.91 -16.00
N ILE A 66 -36.08 15.16 -16.35
CA ILE A 66 -36.93 14.27 -17.15
C ILE A 66 -36.45 14.07 -18.60
N ASN A 67 -35.52 14.90 -19.08
CA ASN A 67 -34.90 14.79 -20.39
C ASN A 67 -33.44 14.30 -20.32
N CYS A 68 -32.92 13.99 -19.13
CA CYS A 68 -31.53 13.58 -18.90
C CYS A 68 -30.49 14.58 -19.47
N GLU A 69 -30.83 15.86 -19.40
CA GLU A 69 -30.03 16.98 -19.92
C GLU A 69 -29.12 17.60 -18.86
N LYS A 70 -29.54 17.56 -17.59
CA LYS A 70 -28.84 18.07 -16.41
C LYS A 70 -28.20 16.93 -15.65
N ASP A 71 -26.87 16.94 -15.62
CA ASP A 71 -26.11 16.14 -14.67
C ASP A 71 -26.50 16.52 -13.24
N ARG A 72 -26.36 15.58 -12.29
CA ARG A 72 -26.39 15.92 -10.86
C ARG A 72 -25.45 17.09 -10.62
N THR A 73 -25.99 18.21 -10.15
CA THR A 73 -25.16 19.27 -9.56
C THR A 73 -24.34 18.62 -8.45
N PRO A 74 -23.00 18.70 -8.51
CA PRO A 74 -22.17 18.14 -7.45
C PRO A 74 -22.54 18.87 -6.16
N LEU A 75 -23.08 18.13 -5.19
CA LEU A 75 -23.39 18.65 -3.87
C LEU A 75 -22.27 18.24 -2.92
N CYS A 76 -21.95 19.10 -1.97
CA CYS A 76 -21.06 18.75 -0.89
C CYS A 76 -21.84 18.18 0.29
N ARG A 77 -21.49 16.96 0.69
CA ARG A 77 -21.94 16.29 1.91
C ARG A 77 -20.74 15.67 2.61
N ASN A 78 -20.82 15.50 3.93
CA ASN A 78 -19.71 15.06 4.77
C ASN A 78 -19.14 13.68 4.40
N ASP A 79 -19.96 12.79 3.83
CA ASP A 79 -19.58 11.45 3.39
C ASP A 79 -18.70 11.44 2.12
N ILE A 80 -18.82 12.45 1.25
CA ILE A 80 -18.08 12.53 -0.02
C ILE A 80 -16.57 12.61 0.20
N CYS A 81 -16.13 13.36 1.20
CA CYS A 81 -14.73 13.41 1.62
C CYS A 81 -14.45 12.41 2.77
N ASN A 82 -15.23 11.33 2.86
CA ASN A 82 -15.15 10.27 3.86
C ASN A 82 -15.15 10.76 5.31
N ARG A 83 -15.77 11.91 5.59
CA ARG A 83 -15.70 12.63 6.88
C ARG A 83 -14.27 13.00 7.31
N ASN A 84 -13.28 12.81 6.44
CA ASN A 84 -11.86 13.06 6.65
C ASN A 84 -11.40 14.33 5.93
N GLY A 85 -12.31 15.24 5.62
CA GLY A 85 -11.97 16.48 4.94
C GLY A 85 -13.15 17.42 4.76
N ILE A 86 -12.85 18.63 4.34
CA ILE A 86 -13.81 19.68 4.03
C ILE A 86 -14.13 19.62 2.53
N CYS A 87 -15.41 19.41 2.21
CA CYS A 87 -15.88 19.41 0.83
C CYS A 87 -16.14 20.84 0.34
N LYS A 88 -15.63 21.18 -0.85
CA LYS A 88 -15.95 22.41 -1.58
C LYS A 88 -16.22 22.10 -3.05
N ILE A 89 -17.08 22.90 -3.68
CA ILE A 89 -17.31 22.84 -5.12
C ILE A 89 -16.48 23.94 -5.77
N ILE A 90 -15.58 23.57 -6.69
CA ILE A 90 -14.72 24.49 -7.44
C ILE A 90 -14.86 24.14 -8.92
N ASN A 91 -15.17 25.13 -9.77
CA ASN A 91 -15.39 24.93 -11.20
C ASN A 91 -16.39 23.78 -11.52
N ASN A 92 -17.49 23.73 -10.77
CA ASN A 92 -18.51 22.68 -10.85
C ASN A 92 -17.96 21.26 -10.66
N LYS A 93 -16.90 21.10 -9.86
CA LYS A 93 -16.31 19.81 -9.47
C LYS A 93 -16.11 19.75 -7.96
N ILE A 94 -16.22 18.55 -7.42
CA ILE A 94 -15.96 18.27 -6.00
C ILE A 94 -14.46 18.35 -5.75
N ASN A 95 -14.07 19.14 -4.76
CA ASN A 95 -12.72 19.24 -4.24
C ASN A 95 -12.75 18.99 -2.73
N CYS A 96 -11.99 18.01 -2.26
CA CYS A 96 -11.85 17.68 -0.86
C CYS A 96 -10.52 18.20 -0.30
N ASN A 97 -10.59 19.09 0.67
CA ASN A 97 -9.42 19.44 1.48
C ASN A 97 -9.31 18.46 2.63
N CYS A 98 -8.40 17.50 2.53
CA CYS A 98 -8.28 16.41 3.51
C CYS A 98 -7.70 16.90 4.83
N ASN A 99 -8.24 16.35 5.91
CA ASN A 99 -7.70 16.48 7.26
C ASN A 99 -6.29 15.87 7.31
N LYS A 100 -5.49 16.33 8.27
CA LYS A 100 -4.14 15.84 8.50
C LYS A 100 -4.14 14.32 8.56
N GLY A 101 -3.30 13.69 7.74
CA GLY A 101 -3.16 12.24 7.74
C GLY A 101 -4.01 11.48 6.72
N TYR A 102 -4.80 12.18 5.90
CA TYR A 102 -5.56 11.60 4.78
C TYR A 102 -5.17 12.26 3.46
N LYS A 103 -5.27 11.51 2.36
CA LYS A 103 -4.97 11.95 0.99
C LYS A 103 -5.95 11.34 -0.02
N GLY A 104 -5.80 11.79 -1.26
CA GLY A 104 -6.60 11.34 -2.39
C GLY A 104 -7.84 12.22 -2.61
N LYS A 105 -8.46 12.06 -3.79
CA LYS A 105 -9.55 12.92 -4.27
C LYS A 105 -10.73 13.02 -3.29
N TYR A 106 -10.98 11.95 -2.53
CA TYR A 106 -12.11 11.83 -1.60
C TYR A 106 -11.65 11.57 -0.16
N CYS A 107 -10.36 11.78 0.17
CA CYS A 107 -9.79 11.54 1.49
C CYS A 107 -9.99 10.10 2.02
N THR A 108 -10.02 9.13 1.09
CA THR A 108 -10.10 7.69 1.39
C THR A 108 -8.78 7.10 1.83
N ASN A 109 -7.66 7.68 1.39
CA ASN A 109 -6.35 7.07 1.53
C ASN A 109 -5.66 7.63 2.77
N LEU A 110 -5.07 6.75 3.57
CA LEU A 110 -4.26 7.15 4.71
C LEU A 110 -2.90 7.67 4.25
N ILE A 111 -2.36 8.64 4.99
CA ILE A 111 -0.96 9.03 4.91
C ILE A 111 -0.23 8.25 6.00
N CYS A 112 0.55 7.28 5.55
CA CYS A 112 1.42 6.50 6.41
C CYS A 112 2.67 7.29 6.78
N PRO A 113 3.13 7.25 8.04
CA PRO A 113 4.43 7.80 8.38
C PRO A 113 5.52 6.95 7.71
N ASN A 114 6.34 7.56 6.87
CA ASN A 114 7.40 6.90 6.08
C ASN A 114 6.94 5.64 5.34
N ASP A 115 5.66 5.56 4.96
CA ASP A 115 5.07 4.35 4.36
C ASP A 115 5.29 3.07 5.19
N CYS A 116 5.36 3.20 6.52
CA CYS A 116 5.75 2.12 7.43
C CYS A 116 7.05 1.43 7.01
N ASN A 117 7.97 2.19 6.40
CA ASN A 117 9.22 1.73 5.78
C ASN A 117 9.05 0.55 4.80
N GLY A 118 7.87 0.38 4.20
CA GLY A 118 7.54 -0.79 3.37
C GLY A 118 7.37 -2.10 4.14
N ASN A 119 7.49 -2.05 5.47
CA ASN A 119 7.48 -3.19 6.38
C ASN A 119 6.20 -3.26 7.21
N GLY A 120 5.10 -2.69 6.70
CA GLY A 120 3.83 -2.67 7.40
C GLY A 120 2.75 -1.97 6.58
N TYR A 121 1.62 -1.72 7.24
CA TYR A 121 0.49 -0.97 6.68
C TYR A 121 -0.15 -0.10 7.74
N CYS A 122 -0.81 0.99 7.33
CA CYS A 122 -1.49 1.86 8.27
C CYS A 122 -2.96 1.51 8.44
N ILE A 123 -3.41 1.52 9.68
CA ILE A 123 -4.83 1.41 10.05
C ILE A 123 -5.45 2.77 10.37
N HIS A 124 -4.62 3.71 10.83
CA HIS A 124 -4.99 5.08 11.13
C HIS A 124 -3.83 6.02 10.77
N PRO A 125 -4.09 7.32 10.58
CA PRO A 125 -3.01 8.24 10.25
C PRO A 125 -1.93 8.27 11.32
N GLY A 126 -0.68 8.10 10.91
CA GLY A 126 0.46 8.08 11.84
C GLY A 126 0.62 6.80 12.66
N ALA A 127 -0.21 5.76 12.43
CA ALA A 127 -0.13 4.48 13.11
C ALA A 127 0.11 3.32 12.13
N CYS A 128 1.26 2.67 12.27
CA CYS A 128 1.64 1.50 11.49
C CYS A 128 1.35 0.21 12.24
N VAL A 129 0.82 -0.77 11.52
CA VAL A 129 0.84 -2.19 11.90
C VAL A 129 1.97 -2.83 11.13
N CYS A 130 2.96 -3.35 11.85
CA CYS A 130 4.15 -3.91 11.24
C CYS A 130 3.91 -5.32 10.73
N ASN A 131 4.52 -5.61 9.58
CA ASN A 131 4.66 -6.95 9.07
C ASN A 131 5.50 -7.78 10.03
N TYR A 132 5.40 -9.09 9.85
CA TYR A 132 6.09 -10.03 10.71
C TYR A 132 7.60 -9.77 10.79
N ASN A 133 8.16 -9.80 12.02
CA ASN A 133 9.55 -9.47 12.38
C ASN A 133 9.97 -8.00 12.33
N TYR A 134 9.06 -7.08 12.06
CA TYR A 134 9.30 -5.65 12.18
C TYR A 134 8.56 -5.07 13.38
N PHE A 135 9.14 -4.04 13.96
CA PHE A 135 8.69 -3.39 15.19
C PHE A 135 8.95 -1.89 15.13
N GLY A 136 8.63 -1.20 16.22
CA GLY A 136 8.76 0.24 16.30
C GLY A 136 7.57 0.96 15.68
N LYS A 137 7.48 2.26 15.95
CA LYS A 137 6.36 3.10 15.50
C LYS A 137 6.27 3.18 13.97
N PHE A 138 7.38 2.98 13.27
CA PHE A 138 7.49 3.12 11.83
C PHE A 138 7.86 1.81 11.12
N CYS A 139 7.91 0.67 11.83
CA CYS A 139 8.30 -0.62 11.26
C CYS A 139 9.73 -0.63 10.68
N ASP A 140 10.61 0.19 11.26
CA ASP A 140 12.04 0.30 10.98
C ASP A 140 12.91 -0.52 11.95
N GLU A 141 12.34 -1.01 13.04
CA GLU A 141 13.05 -1.85 13.99
C GLU A 141 12.89 -3.32 13.61
N TYR A 142 13.97 -4.10 13.66
CA TYR A 142 13.96 -5.53 13.42
C TYR A 142 15.10 -6.20 14.21
N PRO A 143 15.11 -7.53 14.38
CA PRO A 143 16.18 -8.20 15.09
C PRO A 143 17.53 -7.91 14.42
N CYS A 144 18.50 -7.40 15.19
CA CYS A 144 19.82 -6.95 14.71
C CYS A 144 19.87 -5.54 14.07
N SER A 145 18.79 -4.75 14.05
CA SER A 145 18.89 -3.34 13.64
C SER A 145 19.64 -2.50 14.70
N GLU A 146 20.24 -1.38 14.28
CA GLU A 146 21.04 -0.52 15.18
C GLU A 146 20.24 0.01 16.38
N ASN A 147 18.94 0.25 16.19
CA ASN A 147 18.03 0.79 17.20
C ASN A 147 17.46 -0.29 18.15
N VAL A 148 17.70 -1.57 17.87
CA VAL A 148 17.30 -2.69 18.73
C VAL A 148 18.54 -3.20 19.43
N VAL A 149 18.44 -3.47 20.74
CA VAL A 149 19.57 -3.99 21.54
C VAL A 149 20.12 -5.27 20.89
N ASN A 150 21.27 -5.16 20.24
CA ASN A 150 22.01 -6.31 19.73
C ASN A 150 22.43 -7.15 20.94
N ARG A 151 21.82 -8.32 21.07
CA ARG A 151 22.10 -9.23 22.19
C ARG A 151 23.39 -10.02 22.00
N CYS A 152 23.99 -10.00 20.80
CA CYS A 152 25.26 -10.67 20.54
C CYS A 152 26.41 -9.93 21.24
N GLN A 153 27.13 -10.64 22.11
CA GLN A 153 28.27 -10.11 22.86
C GLN A 153 29.60 -10.52 22.21
N ASN A 154 30.70 -9.95 22.71
CA ASN A 154 32.08 -10.32 22.34
C ASN A 154 32.33 -10.37 20.81
N GLY A 155 31.79 -9.39 20.07
CA GLY A 155 31.97 -9.27 18.62
C GLY A 155 31.14 -10.26 17.79
N GLY A 156 30.12 -10.91 18.37
CA GLY A 156 29.21 -11.79 17.65
C GLY A 156 28.46 -11.07 16.53
N ILE A 157 28.50 -11.64 15.32
CA ILE A 157 27.74 -11.14 14.16
C ILE A 157 26.28 -11.56 14.33
N CYS A 158 25.39 -10.57 14.35
CA CYS A 158 23.96 -10.79 14.51
C CYS A 158 23.33 -11.12 13.16
N SER A 159 22.56 -12.21 13.10
CA SER A 159 21.82 -12.65 11.93
C SER A 159 20.39 -13.03 12.31
N HIS A 160 19.45 -12.82 11.39
CA HIS A 160 18.05 -13.17 11.60
C HIS A 160 17.77 -14.58 11.07
N TRP A 161 17.22 -15.47 11.89
CA TRP A 161 16.87 -16.83 11.48
C TRP A 161 15.65 -17.36 12.23
N ASN A 162 14.62 -17.80 11.51
CA ASN A 162 13.36 -18.34 12.06
C ASN A 162 12.77 -17.48 13.20
N ASN A 163 12.71 -16.16 12.98
CA ASN A 163 12.08 -15.21 13.91
C ASN A 163 12.79 -15.11 15.26
N SER A 164 14.07 -15.45 15.25
CA SER A 164 14.95 -15.36 16.40
C SER A 164 16.27 -14.72 16.00
N ILE A 165 16.89 -14.03 16.96
CA ILE A 165 18.27 -13.57 16.82
C ILE A 165 19.18 -14.79 16.87
N LYS A 166 20.00 -14.95 15.84
CA LYS A 166 21.09 -15.93 15.78
C LYS A 166 22.42 -15.18 15.77
N CYS A 167 23.23 -15.39 16.80
CA CYS A 167 24.57 -14.83 16.88
C CYS A 167 25.58 -15.83 16.32
N GLN A 168 26.37 -15.39 15.34
CA GLN A 168 27.56 -16.11 14.90
C GLN A 168 28.75 -15.61 15.71
N CYS A 169 29.29 -16.48 16.55
CA CYS A 169 30.44 -16.13 17.39
C CYS A 169 31.73 -16.15 16.55
N PRO A 170 32.60 -15.14 16.70
CA PRO A 170 33.77 -15.00 15.82
C PRO A 170 34.87 -16.04 16.09
N TYR A 171 34.88 -16.64 17.29
CA TYR A 171 35.90 -17.61 17.72
C TYR A 171 35.28 -18.77 18.49
N ASP A 172 35.89 -19.96 18.40
CA ASP A 172 35.37 -21.19 19.01
C ASP A 172 35.31 -21.17 20.53
N TYR A 173 36.15 -20.37 21.18
CA TYR A 173 36.13 -20.19 22.63
C TYR A 173 35.01 -19.24 23.11
N ILE A 174 34.31 -18.58 22.18
CA ILE A 174 33.14 -17.75 22.46
C ILE A 174 31.91 -18.55 22.05
N LYS A 175 31.11 -18.95 23.04
CA LYS A 175 29.98 -19.85 22.86
C LYS A 175 28.69 -19.27 23.45
N GLY A 176 27.61 -20.02 23.26
CA GLY A 176 26.27 -19.69 23.73
C GLY A 176 25.45 -18.92 22.70
N LYS A 177 24.13 -18.93 22.87
CA LYS A 177 23.15 -18.34 21.94
C LYS A 177 23.44 -16.88 21.58
N TYR A 178 24.06 -16.15 22.50
CA TYR A 178 24.35 -14.73 22.41
C TYR A 178 25.85 -14.40 22.48
N CYS A 179 26.73 -15.40 22.29
CA CYS A 179 28.19 -15.23 22.38
C CYS A 179 28.68 -14.63 23.71
N HIS A 180 27.93 -14.84 24.80
CA HIS A 180 28.25 -14.30 26.13
C HIS A 180 29.14 -15.23 26.95
N LYS A 181 29.30 -16.50 26.55
CA LYS A 181 30.04 -17.51 27.31
C LYS A 181 31.45 -17.66 26.75
N LEU A 182 32.46 -17.32 27.55
CA LEU A 182 33.85 -17.66 27.27
C LEU A 182 34.15 -19.08 27.78
N SER A 183 34.78 -19.92 26.96
CA SER A 183 35.04 -21.33 27.26
C SER A 183 36.37 -21.75 26.64
N CYS A 184 37.28 -22.31 27.43
CA CYS A 184 38.43 -23.04 26.85
C CYS A 184 37.88 -24.33 26.23
N GLY A 185 37.81 -24.41 24.91
CA GLY A 185 37.50 -25.62 24.11
C GLY A 185 36.85 -26.79 24.87
N ASN A 186 37.65 -27.84 25.10
CA ASN A 186 37.30 -29.10 25.76
C ASN A 186 37.17 -29.01 27.30
N GLY A 187 37.32 -27.82 27.88
CA GLY A 187 37.25 -27.57 29.32
C GLY A 187 38.61 -27.62 30.03
N CYS A 188 38.65 -27.11 31.26
CA CYS A 188 39.79 -27.24 32.17
C CYS A 188 39.36 -28.11 33.35
N ILE A 189 39.93 -29.31 33.49
CA ILE A 189 39.57 -30.25 34.55
C ILE A 189 40.07 -29.74 35.90
N ASN A 190 41.38 -29.53 36.02
CA ASN A 190 42.01 -29.01 37.24
C ASN A 190 42.69 -27.66 36.99
N GLY A 191 41.92 -26.69 36.52
CA GLY A 191 42.43 -25.34 36.27
C GLY A 191 41.35 -24.31 36.03
N LYS A 192 41.77 -23.06 35.82
CA LYS A 192 40.87 -21.95 35.45
C LYS A 192 41.17 -21.47 34.04
N CYS A 193 40.12 -21.24 33.25
CA CYS A 193 40.24 -20.54 31.98
C CYS A 193 40.72 -19.10 32.20
N LYS A 194 41.82 -18.74 31.55
CA LYS A 194 42.32 -17.37 31.51
C LYS A 194 42.45 -16.90 30.08
N PHE A 195 42.00 -15.67 29.82
CA PHE A 195 42.25 -14.99 28.57
C PHE A 195 43.72 -14.58 28.50
N ILE A 196 44.39 -14.93 27.41
CA ILE A 196 45.78 -14.55 27.15
C ILE A 196 45.74 -13.45 26.06
N PRO A 197 45.99 -12.18 26.42
CA PRO A 197 45.88 -11.06 25.49
C PRO A 197 46.79 -11.19 24.26
N ASN A 198 48.00 -11.72 24.46
CA ASN A 198 49.02 -11.82 23.39
C ASN A 198 48.66 -12.84 22.29
N GLU A 199 47.85 -13.85 22.62
CA GLU A 199 47.46 -14.91 21.69
C GLU A 199 45.97 -14.85 21.34
N THR A 200 45.23 -13.89 21.92
CA THR A 200 43.77 -13.70 21.76
C THR A 200 42.95 -14.98 21.92
N ILE A 201 43.38 -15.89 22.81
CA ILE A 201 42.70 -17.16 23.12
C ILE A 201 42.55 -17.35 24.63
N LEU A 202 41.62 -18.24 25.02
CA LEU A 202 41.53 -18.75 26.39
C LEU A 202 42.35 -20.04 26.53
N LYS A 203 43.26 -20.09 27.51
CA LYS A 203 43.96 -21.31 27.92
C LYS A 203 43.64 -21.68 29.35
N CYS A 204 43.82 -22.96 29.68
CA CYS A 204 43.73 -23.44 31.05
C CYS A 204 44.98 -23.05 31.85
N SER A 205 44.78 -22.36 32.96
CA SER A 205 45.78 -22.14 34.00
C SER A 205 45.62 -23.24 35.04
N CYS A 206 46.48 -24.26 34.97
CA CYS A 206 46.38 -25.43 35.84
C CYS A 206 46.69 -25.13 37.29
N TYR A 207 46.04 -25.86 38.19
CA TYR A 207 46.39 -25.88 39.61
C TYR A 207 47.73 -26.60 39.83
N LYS A 208 48.28 -26.48 41.04
CA LYS A 208 49.58 -27.06 41.38
C LYS A 208 49.59 -28.57 41.09
N ASN A 209 50.65 -29.04 40.43
CA ASN A 209 50.89 -30.42 40.02
C ASN A 209 49.94 -30.95 38.92
N TRP A 210 49.21 -30.08 38.21
CA TRP A 210 48.44 -30.44 37.02
C TRP A 210 49.03 -29.77 35.77
N TYR A 211 48.94 -30.46 34.64
CA TYR A 211 49.60 -30.16 33.38
C TYR A 211 48.73 -30.53 32.18
N GLY A 212 49.19 -30.13 30.99
CA GLY A 212 48.49 -30.34 29.73
C GLY A 212 47.46 -29.25 29.41
N ALA A 213 46.94 -29.28 28.17
CA ALA A 213 46.05 -28.24 27.66
C ALA A 213 44.71 -28.15 28.42
N GLU A 214 44.26 -29.26 29.01
CA GLU A 214 43.01 -29.38 29.77
C GLU A 214 43.24 -29.53 31.28
N CYS A 215 44.50 -29.47 31.75
CA CYS A 215 44.87 -29.74 33.15
C CYS A 215 44.41 -31.12 33.63
N SER A 216 44.70 -32.14 32.82
CA SER A 216 44.28 -33.53 33.02
C SER A 216 45.43 -34.48 33.36
N ILE A 217 46.68 -34.02 33.26
CA ILE A 217 47.92 -34.78 33.50
C ILE A 217 48.58 -34.29 34.78
#